data_AF-A0A0J8C8E4-F1
#
_entry.id   AF-A0A0J8C8E4-F1
#
_cell.length_a   1.000
_cell.length_b   1.000
_cell.length_c   1.000
_cell.angle_alpha   90.00
_cell.angle_beta   90.00
_cell.angle_gamma   90.00
#
_symmetry.space_group_name_H-M   'P 1'
#
loop_
_entity.id
_entity.type
_entity.pdbx_description
1 polymer ?
#
loop_
_entity_poly.entity_id
_entity_poly.type
_entity_poly.pdbx_seq_one_letter_code
_entity_poly.pdbx_strand_id
1 'polypeptide(L)'
;MGRKKHGKPGRRRSGAYTLQQLQPPGYDEWLSIGSDFTSKAAADDPRLSNEAIDLMQRLARLRPQYAGAVPKQAVALDMVLDTGSLPLSLGGDEVTLVPLHEVAGVLGADTTGDLRSSFHQLHSIGALLVDEAGDVPLVRIVTQRPQRPGDPWIFHGSPEDTLVPKTCIPAQPGDLAADEFAALAFVRSHMSRGTEATPEEFAAHEGIGSVDRARDLFAAVAELAKVRGCPACPSAHICTRPETDGAES
;
A
#
# COMPACT_ATOMS: atom_id res chain seq x y z
N MET A 1 16.15 -38.60 38.78
CA MET A 1 15.44 -37.30 38.76
C MET A 1 16.26 -36.30 37.93
N GLY A 2 15.89 -36.04 36.67
CA GLY A 2 16.57 -35.07 35.81
C GLY A 2 15.58 -34.01 35.33
N ARG A 3 15.67 -32.80 35.88
CA ARG A 3 14.74 -31.69 35.64
C ARG A 3 14.97 -31.11 34.23
N LYS A 4 14.03 -31.30 33.30
CA LYS A 4 14.06 -30.68 31.96
C LYS A 4 13.93 -29.14 32.12
N LYS A 5 14.99 -28.41 31.74
CA LYS A 5 14.98 -26.94 31.66
C LYS A 5 13.95 -26.51 30.62
N HIS A 6 12.99 -25.68 31.03
CA HIS A 6 12.05 -25.02 30.12
C HIS A 6 12.83 -24.10 29.18
N GLY A 7 12.71 -24.33 27.87
CA GLY A 7 13.26 -23.46 26.85
C GLY A 7 12.70 -22.05 27.01
N LYS A 8 13.57 -21.04 26.88
CA LYS A 8 13.17 -19.63 26.87
C LYS A 8 12.09 -19.41 25.79
N PRO A 9 11.04 -18.60 26.05
CA PRO A 9 10.05 -18.28 25.03
C PRO A 9 10.75 -17.59 23.86
N GLY A 10 10.64 -18.21 22.68
CA GLY A 10 11.10 -17.63 21.44
C GLY A 10 10.42 -16.27 21.23
N ARG A 11 11.22 -15.22 21.16
CA ARG A 11 10.78 -13.85 20.89
C ARG A 11 10.13 -13.84 19.51
N ARG A 12 8.79 -13.93 19.41
CA ARG A 12 8.05 -13.61 18.19
C ARG A 12 8.38 -12.17 17.82
N ARG A 13 9.26 -11.97 16.83
CA ARG A 13 9.42 -10.68 16.16
C ARG A 13 8.20 -10.51 15.27
N SER A 14 7.15 -9.88 15.79
CA SER A 14 5.97 -9.45 15.01
C SER A 14 6.25 -8.12 14.32
N GLY A 15 7.33 -8.05 13.54
CA GLY A 15 7.58 -6.93 12.64
C GLY A 15 7.17 -7.35 11.23
N ALA A 16 6.40 -6.53 10.53
CA ALA A 16 6.22 -6.71 9.09
C ALA A 16 7.61 -6.66 8.42
N TYR A 17 7.89 -7.60 7.52
CA TYR A 17 9.14 -7.58 6.75
C TYR A 17 9.24 -6.30 5.94
N THR A 18 10.45 -5.78 5.73
CA THR A 18 10.68 -4.63 4.85
C THR A 18 10.65 -5.05 3.38
N LEU A 19 10.51 -4.10 2.45
CA LEU A 19 10.62 -4.38 1.01
C LEU A 19 11.94 -5.09 0.68
N GLN A 20 13.05 -4.63 1.27
CA GLN A 20 14.36 -5.24 1.10
C GLN A 20 14.43 -6.69 1.59
N GLN A 21 13.73 -7.02 2.67
CA GLN A 21 13.69 -8.39 3.18
C GLN A 21 12.81 -9.31 2.33
N LEU A 22 11.75 -8.77 1.71
CA LEU A 22 10.84 -9.55 0.87
C LEU A 22 11.35 -9.75 -0.56
N GLN A 23 12.37 -9.00 -0.98
CA GLN A 23 13.05 -9.11 -2.28
C GLN A 23 12.08 -9.33 -3.46
N PRO A 24 11.37 -8.29 -3.91
CA PRO A 24 10.58 -8.40 -5.12
C PRO A 24 11.42 -8.78 -6.34
N PRO A 25 10.83 -9.43 -7.36
CA PRO A 25 11.53 -9.75 -8.59
C PRO A 25 12.17 -8.50 -9.22
N GLY A 26 13.45 -8.58 -9.57
CA GLY A 26 14.23 -7.48 -10.15
C GLY A 26 14.87 -6.50 -9.14
N TYR A 27 14.59 -6.65 -7.84
CA TYR A 27 15.12 -5.75 -6.78
C TYR A 27 16.48 -6.25 -6.26
N ASP A 28 17.41 -6.47 -7.19
CA ASP A 28 18.74 -7.02 -6.90
C ASP A 28 19.73 -5.94 -6.43
N GLU A 29 19.47 -4.68 -6.77
CA GLU A 29 20.37 -3.55 -6.51
C GLU A 29 19.78 -2.55 -5.51
N TRP A 30 20.54 -2.29 -4.44
CA TRP A 30 20.18 -1.37 -3.36
C TRP A 30 21.31 -0.38 -3.09
N LEU A 31 21.02 0.90 -3.19
CA LEU A 31 21.93 2.00 -2.92
C LEU A 31 21.91 2.34 -1.43
N SER A 32 23.04 2.11 -0.76
CA SER A 32 23.21 2.46 0.66
C SER A 32 23.64 3.92 0.78
N ILE A 33 22.76 4.76 1.29
CA ILE A 33 22.96 6.21 1.40
C ILE A 33 23.13 6.58 2.87
N GLY A 34 24.30 7.13 3.21
CA GLY A 34 24.65 7.55 4.56
C GLY A 34 23.70 8.60 5.15
N SER A 35 23.57 8.62 6.48
CA SER A 35 22.67 9.56 7.17
C SER A 35 23.09 11.02 7.08
N ASP A 36 24.36 11.24 6.79
CA ASP A 36 25.04 12.51 6.56
C ASP A 36 24.99 12.99 5.10
N PHE A 37 24.49 12.14 4.19
CA PHE A 37 24.34 12.51 2.78
C PHE A 37 23.35 13.67 2.63
N THR A 38 23.80 14.74 1.97
CA THR A 38 22.97 15.88 1.57
C THR A 38 23.27 16.26 0.12
N SER A 39 22.26 16.71 -0.62
CA SER A 39 22.42 17.13 -2.01
C SER A 39 23.13 18.48 -2.16
N LYS A 40 23.27 19.24 -1.07
CA LYS A 40 23.88 20.57 -1.07
C LYS A 40 25.37 20.54 -1.48
N ALA A 41 26.11 19.54 -1.02
CA ALA A 41 27.52 19.38 -1.38
C ALA A 41 27.73 18.98 -2.86
N ALA A 42 26.71 18.38 -3.49
CA ALA A 42 26.76 17.98 -4.91
C ALA A 42 26.54 19.16 -5.85
N ALA A 43 25.63 20.07 -5.50
CA ALA A 43 25.27 21.21 -6.34
C ALA A 43 26.43 22.19 -6.57
N ASP A 44 27.38 22.25 -5.62
CA ASP A 44 28.51 23.17 -5.64
C ASP A 44 29.81 22.54 -6.18
N ASP A 45 29.82 21.24 -6.57
CA ASP A 45 31.03 20.56 -7.08
C ASP A 45 31.15 20.70 -8.61
N PRO A 46 32.12 21.47 -9.13
CA PRO A 46 32.27 21.74 -10.57
C PRO A 46 32.74 20.51 -11.37
N ARG A 47 33.09 19.39 -10.71
CA ARG A 47 33.52 18.16 -11.37
C ARG A 47 32.34 17.25 -11.72
N LEU A 48 31.15 17.52 -11.19
CA LEU A 48 29.95 16.70 -11.41
C LEU A 48 29.21 17.18 -12.66
N SER A 49 28.69 16.23 -13.43
CA SER A 49 27.77 16.55 -14.52
C SER A 49 26.38 16.89 -13.96
N ASN A 50 25.54 17.53 -14.78
CA ASN A 50 24.17 17.86 -14.37
C ASN A 50 23.35 16.60 -14.03
N GLU A 51 23.58 15.50 -14.76
CA GLU A 51 22.93 14.21 -14.50
C GLU A 51 23.36 13.62 -13.16
N ALA A 52 24.64 13.77 -12.79
CA ALA A 52 25.14 13.33 -11.49
C ALA A 52 24.54 14.17 -10.35
N ILE A 53 24.41 15.49 -10.54
CA ILE A 53 23.76 16.39 -9.58
C ILE A 53 22.28 16.01 -9.41
N ASP A 54 21.54 15.77 -10.50
CA ASP A 54 20.13 15.36 -10.44
C ASP A 54 19.97 14.03 -9.67
N LEU A 55 20.80 13.03 -9.98
CA LEU A 55 20.79 11.76 -9.28
C LEU A 55 21.07 11.93 -7.77
N MET A 56 22.04 12.78 -7.40
CA MET A 56 22.33 13.03 -5.98
C MET A 56 21.19 13.75 -5.27
N GLN A 57 20.54 14.71 -5.92
CA GLN A 57 19.34 15.38 -5.39
C GLN A 57 18.20 14.38 -5.18
N ARG A 58 18.00 13.48 -6.14
CA ARG A 58 17.02 12.40 -6.09
C ARG A 58 17.26 11.46 -4.92
N LEU A 59 18.49 10.96 -4.76
CA LEU A 59 18.86 10.09 -3.64
C LEU A 59 18.66 10.78 -2.28
N ALA A 60 18.92 12.07 -2.18
CA ALA A 60 18.69 12.83 -0.94
C ALA A 60 17.20 12.88 -0.56
N ARG A 61 16.31 13.04 -1.55
CA ARG A 61 14.85 12.99 -1.35
C ARG A 61 14.34 11.59 -0.99
N LEU A 62 14.85 10.56 -1.68
CA LEU A 62 14.39 9.18 -1.49
C LEU A 62 14.86 8.57 -0.17
N ARG A 63 16.07 8.91 0.29
CA ARG A 63 16.68 8.33 1.50
C ARG A 63 15.74 8.17 2.70
N PRO A 64 15.00 9.21 3.16
CA PRO A 64 14.10 9.07 4.30
C PRO A 64 12.97 8.04 4.09
N GLN A 65 12.48 7.88 2.86
CA GLN A 65 11.37 6.95 2.54
C GLN A 65 11.79 5.47 2.61
N TYR A 66 13.08 5.19 2.39
CA TYR A 66 13.62 3.83 2.34
C TYR A 66 14.64 3.55 3.44
N ALA A 67 14.63 4.34 4.52
CA ALA A 67 15.52 4.19 5.66
C ALA A 67 17.02 4.08 5.29
N GLY A 68 17.45 4.78 4.24
CA GLY A 68 18.84 4.78 3.76
C GLY A 68 19.22 3.65 2.80
N ALA A 69 18.36 2.66 2.55
CA ALA A 69 18.59 1.61 1.56
C ALA A 69 17.61 1.79 0.39
N VAL A 70 17.99 2.58 -0.61
CA VAL A 70 17.12 2.94 -1.74
C VAL A 70 17.26 1.88 -2.84
N PRO A 71 16.19 1.16 -3.24
CA PRO A 71 16.28 0.24 -4.36
C PRO A 71 16.41 1.03 -5.67
N LYS A 72 17.11 0.47 -6.67
CA LYS A 72 17.22 1.09 -8.00
C LYS A 72 15.85 1.44 -8.58
N GLN A 73 14.85 0.59 -8.34
CA GLN A 73 13.48 0.79 -8.78
C GLN A 73 12.81 2.04 -8.18
N ALA A 74 13.22 2.48 -6.99
CA ALA A 74 12.72 3.74 -6.44
C ALA A 74 13.29 4.96 -7.21
N VAL A 75 14.53 4.85 -7.72
CA VAL A 75 15.11 5.86 -8.61
C VAL A 75 14.34 5.90 -9.93
N ALA A 76 14.08 4.73 -10.52
CA ALA A 76 13.30 4.61 -11.75
C ALA A 76 11.86 5.15 -11.59
N LEU A 77 11.19 4.85 -10.46
CA LEU A 77 9.88 5.44 -10.14
C LEU A 77 9.94 6.96 -10.10
N ASP A 78 10.94 7.53 -9.41
CA ASP A 78 11.05 8.98 -9.29
C ASP A 78 11.30 9.65 -10.66
N MET A 79 12.03 8.98 -11.56
CA MET A 79 12.23 9.44 -12.94
C MET A 79 10.94 9.38 -13.77
N VAL A 80 10.16 8.30 -13.62
CA VAL A 80 8.83 8.19 -14.25
C VAL A 80 7.93 9.33 -13.80
N LEU A 81 7.96 9.67 -12.51
CA LEU A 81 7.15 10.76 -11.94
C LEU A 81 7.52 12.14 -12.52
N ASP A 82 8.74 12.34 -13.03
CA ASP A 82 9.13 13.59 -13.70
C ASP A 82 8.42 13.76 -15.05
N THR A 83 7.97 12.67 -15.68
CA THR A 83 7.30 12.72 -16.98
C THR A 83 5.85 13.21 -16.90
N GLY A 84 5.27 13.25 -15.70
CA GLY A 84 3.87 13.63 -15.49
C GLY A 84 2.85 12.53 -15.80
N SER A 85 3.29 11.34 -16.23
CA SER A 85 2.43 10.19 -16.51
C SER A 85 3.03 8.88 -15.98
N LEU A 86 2.16 7.96 -15.56
CA LEU A 86 2.54 6.64 -15.06
C LEU A 86 2.25 5.56 -16.10
N PRO A 87 3.26 4.86 -16.61
CA PRO A 87 3.08 3.65 -17.38
C PRO A 87 2.68 2.51 -16.44
N LEU A 88 1.39 2.22 -16.37
CA LEU A 88 0.83 1.11 -15.60
C LEU A 88 0.75 -0.14 -16.46
N SER A 89 1.23 -1.26 -15.92
CA SER A 89 0.91 -2.60 -16.44
C SER A 89 -0.23 -3.18 -15.60
N LEU A 90 -1.39 -3.37 -16.24
CA LEU A 90 -2.61 -3.89 -15.63
C LEU A 90 -2.86 -5.38 -15.94
N GLY A 91 -1.88 -6.07 -16.53
CA GLY A 91 -1.96 -7.46 -16.99
C GLY A 91 -1.76 -7.60 -18.50
N GLY A 92 -1.12 -8.68 -18.92
CA GLY A 92 -0.76 -8.91 -20.33
C GLY A 92 0.34 -7.95 -20.84
N ASP A 93 0.37 -7.72 -22.16
CA ASP A 93 1.38 -6.87 -22.83
C ASP A 93 0.95 -5.39 -22.92
N GLU A 94 -0.24 -5.05 -22.40
CA GLU A 94 -0.80 -3.71 -22.54
C GLU A 94 -0.30 -2.77 -21.42
N VAL A 95 0.17 -1.60 -21.83
CA VAL A 95 0.63 -0.53 -20.93
C VAL A 95 -0.30 0.66 -21.06
N THR A 96 -0.91 1.05 -19.94
CA THR A 96 -1.75 2.27 -19.86
C THR A 96 -0.93 3.41 -19.32
N LEU A 97 -0.89 4.55 -20.03
CA LEU A 97 -0.30 5.78 -19.52
C LEU A 97 -1.34 6.58 -18.76
N VAL A 98 -1.20 6.69 -17.44
CA VAL A 98 -2.13 7.43 -16.57
C VAL A 98 -1.52 8.77 -16.18
N PRO A 99 -2.14 9.91 -16.54
CA PRO A 99 -1.65 11.22 -16.12
C PRO A 99 -1.69 11.39 -14.59
N LEU A 100 -0.62 11.93 -14.01
CA LEU A 100 -0.50 12.09 -12.55
C LEU A 100 -1.59 12.96 -11.93
N HIS A 101 -2.10 13.94 -12.68
CA HIS A 101 -3.17 14.82 -12.22
C HIS A 101 -4.51 14.09 -12.05
N GLU A 102 -4.76 13.03 -12.84
CA GLU A 102 -5.96 12.20 -12.68
C GLU A 102 -5.87 11.35 -11.41
N VAL A 103 -4.67 10.84 -11.09
CA VAL A 103 -4.45 10.05 -9.88
C VAL A 103 -4.58 10.89 -8.61
N ALA A 104 -4.15 12.16 -8.65
CA ALA A 104 -4.27 13.08 -7.52
C ALA A 104 -5.73 13.25 -7.06
N GLY A 105 -6.66 13.35 -8.02
CA GLY A 105 -8.11 13.44 -7.74
C GLY A 105 -8.67 12.18 -7.08
N VAL A 106 -8.19 10.99 -7.48
CA VAL A 106 -8.62 9.70 -6.93
C VAL A 106 -8.06 9.45 -5.53
N LEU A 107 -6.82 9.88 -5.25
CA LEU A 107 -6.17 9.71 -3.95
C LEU A 107 -6.67 10.70 -2.89
N GLY A 108 -7.59 11.60 -3.24
CA GLY A 108 -8.05 12.66 -2.33
C GLY A 108 -6.93 13.59 -1.89
N ALA A 109 -5.85 13.64 -2.68
CA ALA A 109 -4.78 14.59 -2.46
C ALA A 109 -5.31 15.94 -2.93
N ASP A 110 -5.75 16.78 -1.98
CA ASP A 110 -5.91 18.21 -2.23
C ASP A 110 -4.68 18.68 -3.00
N THR A 111 -4.88 19.57 -3.98
CA THR A 111 -3.89 20.12 -4.94
C THR A 111 -2.53 20.63 -4.37
N THR A 112 -2.29 20.46 -3.07
CA THR A 112 -1.08 20.78 -2.30
C THR A 112 -0.35 19.55 -1.72
N GLY A 113 -0.89 18.34 -1.79
CA GLY A 113 -0.25 17.12 -1.30
C GLY A 113 0.88 16.65 -2.22
N ASP A 114 2.04 16.31 -1.67
CA ASP A 114 3.18 15.81 -2.45
C ASP A 114 2.90 14.40 -2.99
N LEU A 115 2.24 14.33 -4.15
CA LEU A 115 1.88 13.10 -4.86
C LEU A 115 3.08 12.16 -5.02
N ARG A 116 4.27 12.72 -5.24
CA ARG A 116 5.51 11.95 -5.35
C ARG A 116 5.84 11.22 -4.06
N SER A 117 5.73 11.89 -2.91
CA SER A 117 5.85 11.24 -1.60
C SER A 117 4.84 10.11 -1.42
N SER A 118 3.59 10.29 -1.87
CA SER A 118 2.57 9.23 -1.81
C SER A 118 2.95 8.00 -2.64
N PHE A 119 3.46 8.19 -3.86
CA PHE A 119 3.94 7.06 -4.69
C PHE A 119 5.11 6.33 -4.05
N HIS A 120 6.08 7.05 -3.48
CA HIS A 120 7.20 6.41 -2.77
C HIS A 120 6.78 5.72 -1.49
N GLN A 121 5.74 6.21 -0.80
CA GLN A 121 5.17 5.53 0.35
C GLN A 121 4.48 4.22 -0.08
N LEU A 122 3.68 4.23 -1.14
CA LEU A 122 3.06 3.02 -1.68
C LEU A 122 4.11 2.01 -2.17
N HIS A 123 5.19 2.49 -2.77
CA HIS A 123 6.31 1.66 -3.20
C HIS A 123 7.06 1.05 -2.02
N SER A 124 7.41 1.84 -1.00
CA SER A 124 8.21 1.37 0.15
C SER A 124 7.48 0.31 1.00
N ILE A 125 6.14 0.35 1.03
CA ILE A 125 5.33 -0.70 1.68
C ILE A 125 5.04 -1.89 0.76
N GLY A 126 5.39 -1.82 -0.53
CA GLY A 126 5.18 -2.88 -1.52
C GLY A 126 3.74 -2.99 -2.03
N ALA A 127 2.98 -1.88 -2.05
CA ALA A 127 1.66 -1.82 -2.69
C ALA A 127 1.76 -1.60 -4.21
N LEU A 128 2.84 -0.97 -4.65
CA LEU A 128 3.23 -0.90 -6.06
C LEU A 128 4.71 -1.23 -6.20
N LEU A 129 5.09 -1.81 -7.34
CA LEU A 129 6.48 -2.14 -7.67
C LEU A 129 6.77 -1.67 -9.09
N VAL A 130 8.03 -1.32 -9.34
CA VAL A 130 8.53 -1.04 -10.69
C VAL A 130 9.15 -2.28 -11.29
N ASP A 131 8.83 -2.55 -12.55
CA ASP A 131 9.43 -3.54 -13.43
C ASP A 131 10.32 -2.80 -14.45
N GLU A 132 11.59 -3.21 -14.57
CA GLU A 132 12.57 -2.61 -15.47
C GLU A 132 12.94 -3.55 -16.64
N ALA A 133 12.12 -4.57 -16.93
CA ALA A 133 12.41 -5.55 -17.98
C ALA A 133 12.38 -5.00 -19.44
N GLY A 134 12.04 -3.73 -19.65
CA GLY A 134 11.99 -3.07 -20.97
C GLY A 134 12.58 -1.67 -20.97
N ASP A 135 12.44 -0.95 -22.10
CA ASP A 135 13.03 0.38 -22.29
C ASP A 135 12.41 1.46 -21.38
N VAL A 136 11.19 1.22 -20.90
CA VAL A 136 10.45 2.13 -20.02
C VAL A 136 10.12 1.40 -18.71
N PRO A 137 10.49 1.95 -17.54
CA PRO A 137 10.11 1.38 -16.26
C PRO A 137 8.59 1.35 -16.13
N LEU A 138 8.02 0.17 -15.84
CA LEU A 138 6.58 -0.02 -15.71
C LEU A 138 6.18 -0.10 -14.24
N VAL A 139 5.12 0.59 -13.87
CA VAL A 139 4.54 0.48 -12.52
C VAL A 139 3.51 -0.63 -12.50
N ARG A 140 3.67 -1.57 -11.58
CA ARG A 140 2.81 -2.73 -11.37
C ARG A 140 2.12 -2.62 -10.02
N ILE A 141 0.82 -2.86 -10.01
CA ILE A 141 0.01 -2.88 -8.78
C ILE A 141 0.15 -4.26 -8.13
N VAL A 142 0.48 -4.30 -6.84
CA VAL A 142 0.58 -5.54 -6.06
C VAL A 142 -0.78 -5.87 -5.47
N THR A 143 -1.42 -6.95 -5.93
CA THR A 143 -2.66 -7.44 -5.31
C THR A 143 -2.37 -8.17 -4.00
N GLN A 144 -1.29 -8.96 -3.95
CA GLN A 144 -0.92 -9.69 -2.75
C GLN A 144 0.57 -9.57 -2.49
N ARG A 145 0.88 -8.92 -1.37
CA ARG A 145 2.22 -8.81 -0.83
C ARG A 145 2.61 -10.09 -0.05
N PRO A 146 3.81 -10.63 -0.27
CA PRO A 146 4.39 -11.69 0.54
C PRO A 146 4.35 -11.40 2.04
N GLN A 147 4.01 -12.42 2.83
CA GLN A 147 4.08 -12.33 4.29
C GLN A 147 5.45 -12.77 4.83
N ARG A 148 6.22 -13.49 4.02
CA ARG A 148 7.58 -13.96 4.33
C ARG A 148 8.48 -13.86 3.10
N PRO A 149 9.80 -13.72 3.29
CA PRO A 149 10.75 -13.84 2.19
C PRO A 149 10.59 -15.17 1.46
N GLY A 150 10.56 -15.12 0.13
CA GLY A 150 10.38 -16.29 -0.73
C GLY A 150 8.92 -16.64 -1.08
N ASP A 151 7.93 -16.06 -0.39
CA ASP A 151 6.53 -16.17 -0.84
C ASP A 151 6.32 -15.36 -2.14
N PRO A 152 5.40 -15.77 -3.02
CA PRO A 152 5.20 -15.11 -4.31
C PRO A 152 4.59 -13.72 -4.18
N TRP A 153 5.06 -12.79 -5.01
CA TRP A 153 4.41 -11.52 -5.27
C TRP A 153 3.31 -11.72 -6.31
N ILE A 154 2.08 -11.30 -6.01
CA ILE A 154 0.97 -11.38 -6.95
C ILE A 154 0.61 -9.97 -7.41
N PHE A 155 0.57 -9.80 -8.72
CA PHE A 155 0.33 -8.53 -9.38
C PHE A 155 -1.07 -8.50 -9.97
N HIS A 156 -1.64 -7.31 -10.04
CA HIS A 156 -2.90 -7.10 -10.74
C HIS A 156 -2.80 -7.58 -12.19
N GLY A 157 -3.81 -8.33 -12.65
CA GLY A 157 -3.88 -8.83 -14.01
C GLY A 157 -2.94 -10.00 -14.33
N SER A 158 -2.20 -10.55 -13.35
CA SER A 158 -1.51 -11.83 -13.54
C SER A 158 -2.49 -13.00 -13.46
N PRO A 159 -2.19 -14.18 -14.04
CA PRO A 159 -3.06 -15.35 -13.91
C PRO A 159 -3.37 -15.73 -12.45
N GLU A 160 -2.37 -15.61 -11.57
CA GLU A 160 -2.47 -15.89 -10.14
C GLU A 160 -3.38 -14.90 -9.40
N ASP A 161 -3.56 -13.68 -9.94
CA ASP A 161 -4.48 -12.67 -9.40
C ASP A 161 -5.92 -13.19 -9.34
N THR A 162 -6.32 -14.03 -10.28
CA THR A 162 -7.67 -14.65 -10.31
C THR A 162 -7.88 -15.64 -9.16
N LEU A 163 -6.79 -16.21 -8.63
CA LEU A 163 -6.80 -17.21 -7.57
C LEU A 163 -6.72 -16.58 -6.18
N VAL A 164 -6.34 -15.30 -6.08
CA VAL A 164 -6.41 -14.54 -4.83
C VAL A 164 -7.88 -14.37 -4.47
N PRO A 165 -8.37 -14.87 -3.32
CA PRO A 165 -9.77 -14.68 -2.95
C PRO A 165 -10.14 -13.19 -2.88
N LYS A 166 -10.87 -12.70 -3.88
CA LYS A 166 -11.32 -11.31 -3.98
C LYS A 166 -12.67 -11.17 -3.28
N THR A 167 -12.67 -10.92 -1.97
CA THR A 167 -13.93 -10.78 -1.21
C THR A 167 -14.23 -9.29 -0.94
N CYS A 168 -15.23 -8.77 -1.65
CA CYS A 168 -15.87 -7.45 -1.48
C CYS A 168 -17.25 -7.65 -0.82
N ILE A 169 -17.70 -6.81 0.13
CA ILE A 169 -19.15 -6.74 0.50
C ILE A 169 -19.55 -5.32 0.99
N PRO A 170 -20.75 -4.79 0.61
CA PRO A 170 -21.68 -5.34 -0.38
C PRO A 170 -21.45 -4.75 -1.77
N ALA A 171 -22.01 -5.43 -2.76
CA ALA A 171 -22.07 -5.00 -4.15
C ALA A 171 -22.72 -3.62 -4.33
N GLN A 172 -23.43 -3.09 -3.32
CA GLN A 172 -23.98 -1.73 -3.31
C GLN A 172 -23.95 -1.14 -1.88
N PRO A 173 -23.15 -0.08 -1.62
CA PRO A 173 -23.19 0.67 -0.36
C PRO A 173 -24.58 1.27 -0.01
N GLY A 174 -25.50 1.31 -0.99
CA GLY A 174 -26.87 1.80 -0.81
C GLY A 174 -27.82 0.85 -0.06
N ASP A 175 -27.41 -0.40 0.20
CA ASP A 175 -28.24 -1.39 0.89
C ASP A 175 -28.14 -1.35 2.42
N LEU A 176 -27.14 -0.64 2.96
CA LEU A 176 -26.98 -0.43 4.41
C LEU A 176 -27.57 0.91 4.83
N ALA A 177 -28.22 0.94 5.99
CA ALA A 177 -28.55 2.20 6.61
C ALA A 177 -27.26 2.95 7.01
N ALA A 178 -27.29 4.29 7.02
CA ALA A 178 -26.11 5.11 7.31
C ALA A 178 -25.43 4.74 8.64
N ASP A 179 -26.23 4.42 9.66
CA ASP A 179 -25.73 4.04 10.99
C ASP A 179 -25.07 2.66 11.01
N GLU A 180 -25.58 1.70 10.23
CA GLU A 180 -24.99 0.36 10.09
C GLU A 180 -23.68 0.44 9.32
N PHE A 181 -23.63 1.25 8.27
CA PHE A 181 -22.40 1.54 7.56
C PHE A 181 -21.35 2.18 8.48
N ALA A 182 -21.73 3.17 9.29
CA ALA A 182 -20.84 3.81 10.24
C ALA A 182 -20.31 2.83 11.30
N ALA A 183 -21.17 1.94 11.80
CA ALA A 183 -20.77 0.89 12.75
C ALA A 183 -19.79 -0.11 12.12
N LEU A 184 -20.04 -0.56 10.88
CA LEU A 184 -19.15 -1.46 10.16
C LEU A 184 -17.77 -0.83 9.91
N ALA A 185 -17.75 0.46 9.52
CA ALA A 185 -16.51 1.22 9.32
C ALA A 185 -15.72 1.36 10.62
N PHE A 186 -16.40 1.68 11.73
CA PHE A 186 -15.79 1.83 13.05
C PHE A 186 -15.16 0.53 13.55
N VAL A 187 -15.90 -0.58 13.49
CA VAL A 187 -15.40 -1.91 13.87
C VAL A 187 -14.17 -2.30 13.06
N ARG A 188 -14.21 -2.12 11.73
CA ARG A 188 -13.08 -2.45 10.85
C ARG A 188 -11.87 -1.53 11.06
N SER A 189 -12.08 -0.26 11.41
CA SER A 189 -10.98 0.64 11.77
C SER A 189 -10.26 0.21 13.06
N HIS A 190 -10.96 -0.37 14.04
CA HIS A 190 -10.31 -0.92 15.22
C HIS A 190 -9.56 -2.20 14.90
N MET A 191 -10.18 -3.10 14.11
CA MET A 191 -9.55 -4.34 13.67
C MET A 191 -8.24 -4.09 12.90
N SER A 192 -8.19 -3.08 12.02
CA SER A 192 -6.98 -2.73 11.25
C SER A 192 -5.84 -2.21 12.14
N ARG A 193 -6.18 -1.56 13.26
CA ARG A 193 -5.22 -1.08 14.28
C ARG A 193 -4.85 -2.16 15.29
N GLY A 194 -5.39 -3.38 15.16
CA GLY A 194 -5.17 -4.48 16.11
C GLY A 194 -5.86 -4.25 17.46
N THR A 195 -6.84 -3.37 17.51
CA THR A 195 -7.64 -3.03 18.69
C THR A 195 -9.06 -3.60 18.56
N GLU A 196 -9.75 -3.75 19.67
CA GLU A 196 -11.17 -4.12 19.69
C GLU A 196 -12.02 -2.85 19.69
N ALA A 197 -13.07 -2.80 18.87
CA ALA A 197 -14.05 -1.72 18.94
C ALA A 197 -15.05 -2.05 20.04
N THR A 198 -15.40 -1.06 20.86
CA THR A 198 -16.43 -1.23 21.89
C THR A 198 -17.69 -0.42 21.54
N PRO A 199 -18.89 -0.96 21.82
CA PRO A 199 -20.14 -0.20 21.70
C PRO A 199 -20.12 1.08 22.53
N GLU A 200 -19.41 1.10 23.65
CA GLU A 200 -19.25 2.26 24.53
C GLU A 200 -18.47 3.40 23.86
N GLU A 201 -17.40 3.09 23.12
CA GLU A 201 -16.65 4.07 22.32
C GLU A 201 -17.45 4.55 21.10
N PHE A 202 -18.19 3.65 20.44
CA PHE A 202 -19.00 4.01 19.29
C PHE A 202 -20.20 4.89 19.68
N ALA A 203 -20.83 4.63 20.83
CA ALA A 203 -21.94 5.42 21.34
C ALA A 203 -21.57 6.87 21.68
N ALA A 204 -20.28 7.17 21.87
CA ALA A 204 -19.79 8.53 22.07
C ALA A 204 -19.77 9.37 20.77
N HIS A 205 -19.99 8.76 19.60
CA HIS A 205 -20.08 9.48 18.32
C HIS A 205 -21.42 10.21 18.17
N GLU A 206 -21.35 11.40 17.60
CA GLU A 206 -22.52 12.25 17.36
C GLU A 206 -23.54 11.51 16.47
N GLY A 207 -24.80 11.41 16.94
CA GLY A 207 -25.89 10.76 16.20
C GLY A 207 -26.27 9.33 16.62
N ILE A 208 -25.42 8.59 17.36
CA ILE A 208 -25.71 7.20 17.78
C ILE A 208 -26.59 7.15 19.05
N GLY A 209 -26.41 8.10 19.97
CA GLY A 209 -27.36 8.43 21.03
C GLY A 209 -27.42 7.47 22.24
N SER A 210 -27.00 6.20 22.15
CA SER A 210 -26.89 5.30 23.31
C SER A 210 -25.99 4.07 23.07
N VAL A 211 -25.50 3.48 24.17
CA VAL A 211 -24.71 2.24 24.13
C VAL A 211 -25.52 1.04 23.65
N ASP A 212 -26.81 0.97 23.99
CA ASP A 212 -27.67 -0.14 23.55
C ASP A 212 -27.89 -0.10 22.03
N ARG A 213 -28.11 1.08 21.45
CA ARG A 213 -28.15 1.24 19.99
C ARG A 213 -26.82 0.89 19.32
N ALA A 214 -25.69 1.24 19.93
CA ALA A 214 -24.37 0.86 19.42
C ALA A 214 -24.18 -0.66 19.41
N ARG A 215 -24.68 -1.38 20.43
CA ARG A 215 -24.65 -2.85 20.48
C ARG A 215 -25.50 -3.47 19.38
N ASP A 216 -26.70 -2.95 19.16
CA ASP A 216 -27.60 -3.43 18.11
C ASP A 216 -26.98 -3.25 16.71
N LEU A 217 -26.36 -2.08 16.46
CA LEU A 217 -25.66 -1.81 15.21
C LEU A 217 -24.43 -2.72 15.02
N PHE A 218 -23.65 -2.96 16.08
CA PHE A 218 -22.52 -3.90 16.03
C PHE A 218 -22.98 -5.33 15.73
N ALA A 219 -24.10 -5.76 16.33
CA ALA A 219 -24.68 -7.07 16.06
C ALA A 219 -25.16 -7.20 14.61
N ALA A 220 -25.82 -6.16 14.08
CA ALA A 220 -26.30 -6.12 12.70
C ALA A 220 -25.16 -6.29 11.67
N VAL A 221 -23.98 -5.77 11.96
CA VAL A 221 -22.81 -5.82 11.07
C VAL A 221 -21.77 -6.85 11.47
N ALA A 222 -22.02 -7.67 12.49
CA ALA A 222 -21.03 -8.58 13.08
C ALA A 222 -20.49 -9.60 12.07
N GLU A 223 -21.37 -10.19 11.25
CA GLU A 223 -20.94 -11.13 10.21
C GLU A 223 -20.20 -10.42 9.07
N LEU A 224 -20.59 -9.19 8.74
CA LEU A 224 -19.90 -8.36 7.74
C LEU A 224 -18.50 -7.93 8.22
N ALA A 225 -18.33 -7.65 9.51
CA ALA A 225 -17.04 -7.32 10.10
C ALA A 225 -16.06 -8.52 10.07
N LYS A 226 -16.58 -9.74 10.19
CA LYS A 226 -15.80 -11.00 10.10
C LYS A 226 -15.38 -11.33 8.68
N VAL A 227 -16.09 -10.82 7.67
CA VAL A 227 -15.68 -10.93 6.28
C VAL A 227 -14.38 -10.18 6.11
N ARG A 228 -13.30 -10.91 5.90
CA ARG A 228 -11.98 -10.34 5.64
C ARG A 228 -12.07 -9.45 4.41
N GLY A 229 -11.87 -8.15 4.59
CA GLY A 229 -11.54 -7.26 3.49
C GLY A 229 -10.28 -7.74 2.78
N CYS A 230 -10.15 -7.45 1.48
CA CYS A 230 -9.01 -7.94 0.74
C CYS A 230 -7.70 -7.29 1.23
N PRO A 231 -6.56 -8.01 1.16
CA PRO A 231 -5.24 -7.45 1.50
C PRO A 231 -4.80 -6.26 0.63
N ALA A 232 -5.50 -6.02 -0.48
CA ALA A 232 -5.20 -4.95 -1.43
C ALA A 232 -5.86 -3.59 -1.09
N CYS A 233 -6.63 -3.50 0.01
CA CYS A 233 -7.12 -2.22 0.52
C CYS A 233 -6.13 -1.67 1.56
N PRO A 234 -5.25 -0.71 1.24
CA PRO A 234 -4.19 -0.26 2.15
C PRO A 234 -4.72 0.54 3.36
N SER A 235 -6.02 0.78 3.44
CA SER A 235 -6.64 1.63 4.45
C SER A 235 -8.17 1.45 4.42
N ALA A 236 -8.70 0.50 5.19
CA ALA A 236 -10.08 0.49 5.73
C ALA A 236 -11.28 1.12 4.92
N HIS A 237 -11.30 1.11 3.59
CA HIS A 237 -12.33 1.76 2.77
C HIS A 237 -12.96 0.83 1.71
N ILE A 238 -14.17 1.23 1.30
CA ILE A 238 -15.12 0.57 0.39
C ILE A 238 -14.64 0.57 -1.05
N CYS A 239 -14.93 -0.52 -1.77
CA CYS A 239 -14.55 -0.74 -3.17
C CYS A 239 -15.58 -0.13 -4.13
N THR A 240 -15.12 0.65 -5.12
CA THR A 240 -15.94 1.34 -6.14
C THR A 240 -15.61 0.84 -7.55
N ARG A 241 -15.78 -0.46 -7.83
CA ARG A 241 -15.47 -1.02 -9.16
C ARG A 241 -16.38 -0.41 -10.26
N PRO A 242 -15.87 -0.04 -11.45
CA PRO A 242 -16.69 0.30 -12.60
C PRO A 242 -17.31 -0.96 -13.26
N GLU A 243 -18.49 -0.79 -13.86
CA GLU A 243 -19.29 -1.84 -14.53
C GLU A 243 -18.59 -2.41 -15.77
N THR A 244 -17.76 -3.44 -15.61
CA THR A 244 -17.38 -4.31 -16.75
C THR A 244 -17.28 -5.77 -16.32
N ASP A 245 -18.31 -6.27 -15.63
CA ASP A 245 -18.63 -7.71 -15.61
C ASP A 245 -20.09 -7.83 -16.08
N GLY A 246 -20.30 -7.88 -17.40
CA GLY A 246 -21.66 -7.91 -17.96
C GLY A 246 -21.79 -7.92 -19.48
N ALA A 247 -20.91 -8.62 -20.21
CA ALA A 247 -21.10 -9.02 -21.62
C ALA A 247 -19.86 -9.82 -22.04
N GLU A 248 -19.84 -11.08 -22.45
CA GLU A 248 -20.85 -12.06 -22.84
C GLU A 248 -20.21 -13.46 -22.63
N SER A 249 -21.04 -14.43 -22.24
CA SER A 249 -20.92 -15.90 -22.43
C SER A 249 -19.74 -16.66 -21.83
#